data_AF-A0A1S8B291-F1
#
_entry.id   AF-A0A1S8B291-F1
#
_cell.length_a   1.000
_cell.length_b   1.000
_cell.length_c   1.000
_cell.angle_alpha   90.00
_cell.angle_beta   90.00
_cell.angle_gamma   90.00
#
_symmetry.space_group_name_H-M   'P 1'
#
loop_
_entity.id
_entity.type
_entity.pdbx_description
1 polymer ?
#
loop_
_entity_poly.entity_id
_entity_poly.type
_entity_poly.pdbx_seq_one_letter_code
_entity_poly.pdbx_strand_id
1 'polypeptide(L)'
;QPYLKIDCGLGEGPFWEEATNTLRFVDVVKQKLHAIDLNKGPDSHKVLADLDISIGVTADIEGDDDHIFFGGKHGYGILNRNTSKYKYIRKYWSDQEIAAGKEKLFRGNDGAVDVRGRFFVGTMNDPLVKSPEPEGTLFRLDPDLTLHRVLENVHIPNGMSWSNDNKTMYYTDSPTQNVFAFDYDVDSGAFSNKRVFYHVDEGEHGVPDGHALDVEGHMWISIHGAAKVLRVSPAGKKVAEIRLPTRCPTCPEFAGEDLYITSAEEEMPDKFPESTRLHGSLFKVHVGVRGAPSYRFKYNGEKP
;
A
#
# COMPACT_ATOMS: atom_id res chain seq x y z
N GLN A 1 -12.63 -3.95 18.84
CA GLN A 1 -12.93 -2.51 18.71
C GLN A 1 -11.87 -1.88 17.81
N PRO A 2 -12.16 -0.80 17.07
CA PRO A 2 -11.13 -0.11 16.31
C PRO A 2 -10.11 0.54 17.26
N TYR A 3 -8.87 0.70 16.80
CA TYR A 3 -7.86 1.52 17.47
C TYR A 3 -8.21 3.01 17.32
N LEU A 4 -8.57 3.41 16.10
CA LEU A 4 -9.12 4.71 15.79
C LEU A 4 -10.41 4.50 14.98
N LYS A 5 -11.54 4.94 15.54
CA LYS A 5 -12.79 5.01 14.78
C LYS A 5 -12.74 6.26 13.90
N ILE A 6 -12.68 6.02 12.60
CA ILE A 6 -12.74 7.03 11.55
C ILE A 6 -13.51 6.43 10.38
N ASP A 7 -14.10 7.28 9.55
CA ASP A 7 -14.89 6.85 8.41
C ASP A 7 -14.08 7.08 7.14
N CYS A 8 -12.95 6.39 6.96
CA CYS A 8 -12.22 6.49 5.69
C CYS A 8 -13.06 5.92 4.54
N GLY A 9 -13.00 6.55 3.37
CA GLY A 9 -13.60 5.97 2.15
C GLY A 9 -12.78 4.77 1.69
N LEU A 10 -11.46 4.95 1.60
CA LEU A 10 -10.51 3.87 1.33
C LEU A 10 -9.22 4.14 2.11
N GLY A 11 -9.18 3.70 3.37
CA GLY A 11 -7.97 3.77 4.18
C GLY A 11 -6.93 2.81 3.62
N GLU A 12 -5.72 3.27 3.33
CA GLU A 12 -4.69 2.51 2.61
C GLU A 12 -3.27 3.00 2.93
N GLY A 13 -2.28 2.28 2.40
CA GLY A 13 -0.87 2.65 2.45
C GLY A 13 -0.36 3.05 3.85
N PRO A 14 -0.69 2.30 4.92
CA PRO A 14 -0.15 2.57 6.24
C PRO A 14 1.38 2.43 6.23
N PHE A 15 2.05 3.33 6.94
CA PHE A 15 3.51 3.35 7.04
C PHE A 15 3.91 3.79 8.44
N TRP A 16 4.77 3.01 9.09
CA TRP A 16 5.30 3.32 10.41
C TRP A 16 6.69 3.97 10.35
N GLU A 17 6.78 5.15 10.94
CA GLU A 17 8.01 5.93 11.12
C GLU A 17 8.63 5.60 12.48
N GLU A 18 9.54 4.62 12.53
CA GLU A 18 10.15 4.18 13.79
C GLU A 18 10.84 5.33 14.56
N ALA A 19 11.48 6.26 13.85
CA ALA A 19 12.23 7.37 14.47
C ALA A 19 11.36 8.33 15.30
N THR A 20 10.11 8.54 14.91
CA THR A 20 9.15 9.42 15.62
C THR A 20 8.04 8.63 16.30
N ASN A 21 8.01 7.31 16.10
CA ASN A 21 6.92 6.41 16.44
C ASN A 21 5.56 6.94 15.93
N THR A 22 5.53 7.37 14.68
CA THR A 22 4.32 7.89 14.02
C THR A 22 3.80 6.86 13.02
N LEU A 23 2.49 6.59 13.05
CA LEU A 23 1.83 5.87 11.98
C LEU A 23 1.14 6.87 11.07
N ARG A 24 1.42 6.80 9.76
CA ARG A 24 0.68 7.52 8.74
C ARG A 24 -0.08 6.55 7.84
N PHE A 25 -1.14 7.02 7.21
CA PHE A 25 -1.91 6.26 6.21
C PHE A 25 -2.74 7.22 5.36
N VAL A 26 -3.12 6.80 4.17
CA VAL A 26 -3.92 7.61 3.24
C VAL A 26 -5.40 7.23 3.30
N ASP A 27 -6.26 8.19 2.98
CA ASP A 27 -7.61 7.91 2.48
C ASP A 27 -7.63 8.27 0.99
N VAL A 28 -7.59 7.24 0.14
CA VAL A 28 -7.47 7.40 -1.32
C VAL A 28 -8.69 8.12 -1.89
N VAL A 29 -9.89 7.79 -1.40
CA VAL A 29 -11.17 8.31 -1.91
C VAL A 29 -11.43 9.71 -1.37
N LYS A 30 -11.19 9.95 -0.08
CA LYS A 30 -11.41 11.27 0.54
C LYS A 30 -10.20 12.21 0.41
N GLN A 31 -9.13 11.77 -0.24
CA GLN A 31 -7.93 12.56 -0.57
C GLN A 31 -7.23 13.13 0.66
N LYS A 32 -7.06 12.30 1.69
CA LYS A 32 -6.45 12.72 2.96
C LYS A 32 -5.20 11.91 3.28
N LEU A 33 -4.24 12.56 3.93
CA LEU A 33 -3.12 11.90 4.58
C LEU A 33 -3.28 12.07 6.09
N HIS A 34 -3.38 10.96 6.80
CA HIS A 34 -3.56 10.90 8.24
C HIS A 34 -2.24 10.61 8.96
N ALA A 35 -2.11 11.05 10.20
CA ALA A 35 -0.98 10.73 11.07
C ALA A 35 -1.44 10.56 12.52
N ILE A 36 -0.80 9.63 13.24
CA ILE A 36 -1.03 9.33 14.66
C ILE A 36 0.33 9.15 15.35
N ASP A 37 0.56 9.88 16.44
CA ASP A 37 1.71 9.66 17.32
C ASP A 37 1.40 8.46 18.25
N LEU A 38 2.05 7.33 18.00
CA LEU A 38 1.76 6.08 18.71
C LEU A 38 2.17 6.13 20.19
N ASN A 39 3.02 7.09 20.60
CA ASN A 39 3.32 7.30 22.02
C ASN A 39 2.15 7.95 22.77
N LYS A 40 1.32 8.73 22.06
CA LYS A 40 0.16 9.45 22.61
C LYS A 40 -1.15 8.70 22.43
N GLY A 41 -1.17 7.70 21.55
CA GLY A 41 -2.36 6.91 21.27
C GLY A 41 -3.28 7.54 20.22
N PRO A 42 -4.48 6.97 19.99
CA PRO A 42 -5.38 7.35 18.89
C PRO A 42 -5.90 8.79 18.98
N ASP A 43 -5.98 9.37 20.18
CA ASP A 43 -6.41 10.77 20.40
C ASP A 43 -5.44 11.81 19.80
N SER A 44 -4.23 11.40 19.43
CA SER A 44 -3.26 12.25 18.74
C SER A 44 -3.47 12.35 17.22
N HIS A 45 -4.50 11.66 16.70
CA HIS A 45 -4.84 11.66 15.29
C HIS A 45 -4.98 13.08 14.73
N LYS A 46 -4.42 13.28 13.53
CA LYS A 46 -4.61 14.48 12.74
C LYS A 46 -4.65 14.17 11.25
N VAL A 47 -5.30 15.04 10.49
CA VAL A 47 -5.13 15.12 9.04
C VAL A 47 -3.87 15.94 8.77
N LEU A 48 -2.81 15.27 8.31
CA LEU A 48 -1.53 15.89 7.94
C LEU A 48 -1.67 16.71 6.66
N ALA A 49 -2.48 16.24 5.71
CA ALA A 49 -2.79 16.96 4.48
C ALA A 49 -4.22 16.63 4.01
N ASP A 50 -4.93 17.68 3.58
CA ASP A 50 -6.21 17.61 2.87
C ASP A 50 -5.93 18.03 1.42
N LEU A 51 -6.09 17.09 0.48
CA LEU A 51 -5.51 17.18 -0.87
C LEU A 51 -6.61 17.28 -1.91
N ASP A 52 -6.23 17.72 -3.11
CA ASP A 52 -7.05 17.70 -4.32
C ASP A 52 -6.70 16.53 -5.26
N ILE A 53 -5.88 15.59 -4.77
CA ILE A 53 -5.45 14.38 -5.49
C ILE A 53 -5.59 13.15 -4.60
N SER A 54 -5.84 12.00 -5.23
CA SER A 54 -5.68 10.73 -4.55
C SER A 54 -4.20 10.35 -4.47
N ILE A 55 -3.77 9.93 -3.28
CA ILE A 55 -2.49 9.25 -3.04
C ILE A 55 -2.83 7.81 -2.67
N GLY A 56 -2.17 6.84 -3.31
CA GLY A 56 -2.35 5.42 -2.99
C GLY A 56 -1.29 4.90 -2.02
N VAL A 57 -0.07 5.44 -2.09
CA VAL A 57 1.05 5.00 -1.25
C VAL A 57 2.02 6.15 -0.94
N THR A 58 2.67 6.07 0.23
CA THR A 58 3.70 7.02 0.67
C THR A 58 5.01 6.32 1.02
N ALA A 59 6.12 7.06 0.96
CA ALA A 59 7.44 6.61 1.36
C ALA A 59 8.21 7.75 2.04
N ASP A 60 9.03 7.40 3.02
CA ASP A 60 10.04 8.32 3.56
C ASP A 60 11.16 8.52 2.58
N ILE A 61 11.84 9.65 2.69
CA ILE A 61 13.02 9.97 1.90
C ILE A 61 14.26 9.83 2.79
N GLU A 62 15.31 9.19 2.28
CA GLU A 62 16.56 9.07 3.02
C GLU A 62 17.19 10.45 3.25
N GLY A 63 17.38 10.82 4.52
CA GLY A 63 17.99 12.10 4.91
C GLY A 63 17.11 13.34 4.66
N ASP A 64 15.78 13.17 4.64
CA ASP A 64 14.81 14.28 4.59
C ASP A 64 13.56 13.91 5.40
N ASP A 65 13.42 14.52 6.58
CA ASP A 65 12.30 14.29 7.50
C ASP A 65 11.17 15.33 7.32
N ASP A 66 11.38 16.35 6.48
CA ASP A 66 10.40 17.43 6.21
C ASP A 66 9.46 17.07 5.06
N HIS A 67 9.82 16.07 4.26
CA HIS A 67 9.08 15.66 3.08
C HIS A 67 8.66 14.19 3.10
N ILE A 68 7.55 13.91 2.42
CA ILE A 68 7.05 12.57 2.13
C ILE A 68 7.04 12.42 0.62
N PHE A 69 7.59 11.33 0.11
CA PHE A 69 7.43 10.96 -1.29
C PHE A 69 6.16 10.12 -1.45
N PHE A 70 5.50 10.20 -2.59
CA PHE A 70 4.23 9.49 -2.79
C PHE A 70 4.03 9.01 -4.22
N GLY A 71 3.24 7.94 -4.35
CA GLY A 71 2.63 7.48 -5.59
C GLY A 71 1.16 7.90 -5.61
N GLY A 72 0.80 8.83 -6.50
CA GLY A 72 -0.53 9.44 -6.54
C GLY A 72 -1.26 9.23 -7.86
N LYS A 73 -2.35 9.97 -8.06
CA LYS A 73 -3.20 9.93 -9.26
C LYS A 73 -2.40 10.01 -10.58
N HIS A 74 -1.46 10.95 -10.69
CA HIS A 74 -0.78 11.25 -11.96
C HIS A 74 0.66 10.74 -12.06
N GLY A 75 1.24 10.31 -10.94
CA GLY A 75 2.66 9.95 -10.90
C GLY A 75 3.24 9.97 -9.49
N TYR A 76 4.55 10.11 -9.46
CA TYR A 76 5.35 10.28 -8.26
C TYR A 76 5.45 11.76 -7.90
N GLY A 77 5.29 12.07 -6.62
CA GLY A 77 5.42 13.43 -6.13
C GLY A 77 6.05 13.50 -4.75
N ILE A 78 6.29 14.74 -4.30
CA ILE A 78 6.83 15.06 -3.00
C ILE A 78 5.89 16.03 -2.30
N LEU A 79 5.60 15.75 -1.04
CA LEU A 79 4.72 16.53 -0.18
C LEU A 79 5.52 17.08 1.00
N ASN A 80 5.40 18.37 1.28
CA ASN A 80 6.00 19.00 2.44
C ASN A 80 5.08 18.85 3.65
N ARG A 81 5.59 18.21 4.71
CA ARG A 81 4.83 17.82 5.91
C ARG A 81 4.31 19.01 6.70
N ASN A 82 5.03 20.13 6.64
CA ASN A 82 4.75 21.33 7.44
C ASN A 82 3.73 22.27 6.78
N THR A 83 3.64 22.23 5.44
CA THR A 83 2.77 23.13 4.66
C THR A 83 1.65 22.42 3.93
N SER A 84 1.67 21.08 3.91
CA SER A 84 0.76 20.21 3.14
C SER A 84 0.78 20.46 1.62
N LYS A 85 1.73 21.27 1.12
CA LYS A 85 1.91 21.51 -0.31
C LYS A 85 2.66 20.35 -0.95
N TYR A 86 2.32 20.04 -2.19
CA TYR A 86 2.98 19.00 -2.95
C TYR A 86 3.34 19.46 -4.36
N LYS A 87 4.26 18.73 -5.01
CA LYS A 87 4.53 18.83 -6.44
C LYS A 87 4.79 17.45 -7.03
N TYR A 88 4.39 17.25 -8.28
CA TYR A 88 4.77 16.04 -9.03
C TYR A 88 6.22 16.15 -9.49
N ILE A 89 6.96 15.06 -9.32
CA ILE A 89 8.35 14.90 -9.74
C ILE A 89 8.43 14.12 -11.05
N ARG A 90 7.58 13.10 -11.21
CA ARG A 90 7.57 12.25 -12.39
C ARG A 90 6.17 11.74 -12.70
N LYS A 91 5.68 11.98 -13.91
CA LYS A 91 4.41 11.41 -14.38
C LYS A 91 4.59 9.94 -14.78
N TYR A 92 3.56 9.11 -14.60
CA TYR A 92 3.58 7.72 -15.08
C TYR A 92 3.59 7.62 -16.61
N TRP A 93 2.80 8.49 -17.24
CA TRP A 93 2.47 8.42 -18.65
C TRP A 93 3.25 9.46 -19.45
N SER A 94 3.60 9.11 -20.70
CA SER A 94 4.16 10.06 -21.66
C SER A 94 3.12 11.10 -22.10
N ASP A 95 3.56 12.23 -22.65
CA ASP A 95 2.64 13.28 -23.14
C ASP A 95 1.63 12.77 -24.17
N GLN A 96 2.04 11.83 -25.03
CA GLN A 96 1.16 11.20 -26.00
C GLN A 96 0.06 10.35 -25.32
N GLU A 97 0.41 9.59 -24.29
CA GLU A 97 -0.55 8.79 -23.53
C GLU A 97 -1.48 9.65 -22.68
N ILE A 98 -0.97 10.76 -22.16
CA ILE A 98 -1.76 11.78 -21.46
C ILE A 98 -2.78 12.39 -22.42
N ALA A 99 -2.35 12.78 -23.63
CA ALA A 99 -3.24 13.30 -24.67
C ALA A 99 -4.30 12.26 -25.09
N ALA A 100 -3.96 10.96 -25.04
CA ALA A 100 -4.90 9.84 -25.24
C ALA A 100 -5.82 9.56 -24.02
N GLY A 101 -5.68 10.32 -22.93
CA GLY A 101 -6.58 10.27 -21.77
C GLY A 101 -6.14 9.38 -20.62
N LYS A 102 -4.96 8.73 -20.68
CA LYS A 102 -4.52 7.81 -19.61
C LYS A 102 -4.44 8.48 -18.23
N GLU A 103 -4.03 9.74 -18.16
CA GLU A 103 -3.93 10.48 -16.88
C GLU A 103 -5.28 10.63 -16.16
N LYS A 104 -6.40 10.56 -16.89
CA LYS A 104 -7.75 10.57 -16.31
C LYS A 104 -8.20 9.18 -15.90
N LEU A 105 -7.92 8.19 -16.76
CA LEU A 105 -8.41 6.82 -16.64
C LEU A 105 -7.71 6.01 -15.54
N PHE A 106 -6.48 6.36 -15.17
CA PHE A 106 -5.67 5.61 -14.22
C PHE A 106 -5.45 6.38 -12.92
N ARG A 107 -5.09 5.66 -11.86
CA ARG A 107 -4.52 6.21 -10.62
C ARG A 107 -3.39 5.31 -10.12
N GLY A 108 -2.46 5.87 -9.35
CA GLY A 108 -1.61 5.07 -8.47
C GLY A 108 -2.46 4.33 -7.42
N ASN A 109 -2.02 3.13 -7.05
CA ASN A 109 -2.62 2.32 -6.01
C ASN A 109 -1.53 2.01 -4.96
N ASP A 110 -1.17 0.76 -4.73
CA ASP A 110 -0.16 0.42 -3.75
C ASP A 110 1.27 0.48 -4.31
N GLY A 111 2.25 0.42 -3.41
CA GLY A 111 3.66 0.42 -3.74
C GLY A 111 4.56 0.16 -2.53
N ALA A 112 5.86 0.04 -2.78
CA ALA A 112 6.84 -0.11 -1.72
C ALA A 112 8.22 0.30 -2.21
N VAL A 113 9.11 0.58 -1.25
CA VAL A 113 10.51 0.87 -1.53
C VAL A 113 11.36 -0.36 -1.24
N ASP A 114 12.26 -0.69 -2.16
CA ASP A 114 13.19 -1.81 -1.98
C ASP A 114 14.43 -1.45 -1.14
N VAL A 115 15.27 -2.44 -0.86
CA VAL A 115 16.53 -2.27 -0.11
C VAL A 115 17.54 -1.33 -0.76
N ARG A 116 17.41 -1.05 -2.07
CA ARG A 116 18.27 -0.11 -2.80
C ARG A 116 17.69 1.30 -2.86
N GLY A 117 16.52 1.53 -2.27
CA GLY A 117 15.87 2.83 -2.25
C GLY A 117 15.16 3.17 -3.56
N ARG A 118 14.75 2.17 -4.36
CA ARG A 118 13.91 2.32 -5.55
C ARG A 118 12.45 2.24 -5.17
N PHE A 119 11.63 3.17 -5.64
CA PHE A 119 10.22 3.22 -5.28
C PHE A 119 9.35 2.62 -6.38
N PHE A 120 8.67 1.53 -6.05
CA PHE A 120 7.72 0.88 -6.93
C PHE A 120 6.30 1.36 -6.64
N VAL A 121 5.52 1.63 -7.68
CA VAL A 121 4.10 1.99 -7.55
C VAL A 121 3.29 1.36 -8.68
N GLY A 122 2.23 0.64 -8.31
CA GLY A 122 1.27 0.08 -9.23
C GLY A 122 0.22 1.10 -9.66
N THR A 123 -0.16 1.07 -10.94
CA THR A 123 -1.30 1.82 -11.46
C THR A 123 -2.43 0.88 -11.87
N MET A 124 -3.66 1.35 -11.72
CA MET A 124 -4.88 0.66 -12.13
C MET A 124 -5.84 1.63 -12.79
N ASN A 125 -6.85 1.12 -13.50
CA ASN A 125 -7.99 1.95 -13.86
C ASN A 125 -8.60 2.53 -12.58
N ASP A 126 -8.89 3.82 -12.57
CA ASP A 126 -9.53 4.47 -11.43
C ASP A 126 -11.01 4.04 -11.37
N PRO A 127 -11.45 3.33 -10.31
CA PRO A 127 -12.83 2.86 -10.19
C PRO A 127 -13.89 3.98 -10.19
N LEU A 128 -13.49 5.22 -9.89
CA LEU A 128 -14.36 6.39 -9.99
C LEU A 128 -14.61 6.84 -11.44
N VAL A 129 -13.85 6.30 -12.40
CA VAL A 129 -13.87 6.67 -13.82
C VAL A 129 -14.21 5.48 -14.71
N LYS A 130 -13.63 4.31 -14.44
CA LYS A 130 -13.80 3.08 -15.24
C LYS A 130 -13.63 1.85 -14.35
N SER A 131 -14.40 0.80 -14.64
CA SER A 131 -14.20 -0.51 -14.02
C SER A 131 -12.78 -1.06 -14.25
N PRO A 132 -12.20 -1.78 -13.28
CA PRO A 132 -10.88 -2.38 -13.41
C PRO A 132 -10.79 -3.39 -14.57
N GLU A 133 -9.79 -3.21 -15.42
CA GLU A 133 -9.37 -4.12 -16.49
C GLU A 133 -7.84 -4.36 -16.37
N PRO A 134 -7.26 -5.40 -17.00
CA PRO A 134 -5.81 -5.65 -16.98
C PRO A 134 -5.05 -4.66 -17.87
N GLU A 135 -5.17 -3.37 -17.60
CA GLU A 135 -4.53 -2.27 -18.34
C GLU A 135 -3.52 -1.51 -17.47
N GLY A 136 -3.42 -1.87 -16.18
CA GLY A 136 -2.53 -1.26 -15.23
C GLY A 136 -1.06 -1.54 -15.52
N THR A 137 -0.19 -0.79 -14.85
CA THR A 137 1.27 -0.93 -14.97
C THR A 137 1.92 -0.72 -13.62
N LEU A 138 2.81 -1.63 -13.26
CA LEU A 138 3.78 -1.44 -12.18
C LEU A 138 4.97 -0.64 -12.70
N PHE A 139 5.19 0.50 -12.06
CA PHE A 139 6.33 1.37 -12.32
C PHE A 139 7.38 1.19 -11.23
N ARG A 140 8.64 1.45 -11.60
CA ARG A 140 9.77 1.59 -10.68
C ARG A 140 10.45 2.92 -10.95
N LEU A 141 10.58 3.75 -9.92
CA LEU A 141 11.36 4.98 -9.95
C LEU A 141 12.70 4.75 -9.25
N ASP A 142 13.78 4.91 -10.01
CA ASP A 142 15.14 4.79 -9.50
C ASP A 142 15.59 6.10 -8.80
N PRO A 143 16.65 6.08 -7.98
CA PRO A 143 17.08 7.26 -7.22
C PRO A 143 17.41 8.49 -8.06
N ASP A 144 17.84 8.28 -9.30
CA ASP A 144 18.13 9.33 -10.29
C ASP A 144 16.89 9.82 -11.05
N LEU A 145 15.70 9.36 -10.65
CA LEU A 145 14.39 9.66 -11.23
C LEU A 145 14.14 9.03 -12.61
N THR A 146 14.96 8.06 -13.01
CA THR A 146 14.66 7.20 -14.15
C THR A 146 13.43 6.36 -13.83
N LEU A 147 12.43 6.42 -14.72
CA LEU A 147 11.17 5.72 -14.58
C LEU A 147 11.13 4.50 -15.51
N HIS A 148 10.87 3.33 -14.93
CA HIS A 148 10.75 2.06 -15.64
C HIS A 148 9.33 1.52 -15.55
N ARG A 149 8.84 0.90 -16.63
CA ARG A 149 7.68 0.01 -16.62
C ARG A 149 8.19 -1.40 -16.43
N VAL A 150 7.91 -2.00 -15.29
CA VAL A 150 8.52 -3.28 -14.90
C VAL A 150 7.54 -4.44 -14.99
N LEU A 151 6.23 -4.17 -14.94
CA LEU A 151 5.18 -5.16 -15.19
C LEU A 151 3.96 -4.46 -15.80
N GLU A 152 3.46 -4.95 -16.92
CA GLU A 152 2.26 -4.44 -17.60
C GLU A 152 1.12 -5.46 -17.55
N ASN A 153 -0.08 -5.02 -17.92
CA ASN A 153 -1.31 -5.81 -17.93
C ASN A 153 -1.71 -6.35 -16.55
N VAL A 154 -1.58 -5.50 -15.53
CA VAL A 154 -2.06 -5.80 -14.17
C VAL A 154 -3.45 -5.23 -13.95
N HIS A 155 -4.27 -5.86 -13.09
CA HIS A 155 -5.63 -5.36 -12.85
C HIS A 155 -5.66 -4.34 -11.72
N ILE A 156 -5.40 -4.81 -10.49
CA ILE A 156 -5.39 -3.98 -9.27
C ILE A 156 -4.11 -4.36 -8.51
N PRO A 157 -2.99 -3.67 -8.78
CA PRO A 157 -1.73 -3.89 -8.08
C PRO A 157 -1.86 -3.43 -6.63
N ASN A 158 -1.77 -4.36 -5.69
CA ASN A 158 -1.77 -4.11 -4.26
C ASN A 158 -0.41 -4.51 -3.66
N GLY A 159 -0.43 -5.14 -2.47
CA GLY A 159 0.71 -5.41 -1.61
C GLY A 159 2.01 -5.71 -2.35
N MET A 160 3.09 -5.04 -1.93
CA MET A 160 4.42 -5.24 -2.45
C MET A 160 5.44 -5.35 -1.32
N SER A 161 6.28 -6.38 -1.35
CA SER A 161 7.35 -6.55 -0.37
C SER A 161 8.48 -7.41 -0.91
N TRP A 162 9.58 -7.47 -0.17
CA TRP A 162 10.71 -8.33 -0.48
C TRP A 162 10.98 -9.26 0.69
N SER A 163 11.37 -10.51 0.41
CA SER A 163 11.82 -11.45 1.43
C SER A 163 12.97 -10.87 2.26
N ASN A 164 13.15 -11.35 3.48
CA ASN A 164 14.16 -10.81 4.40
C ASN A 164 15.61 -10.93 3.88
N ASP A 165 15.87 -11.85 2.93
CA ASP A 165 17.16 -11.98 2.23
C ASP A 165 17.23 -11.15 0.92
N ASN A 166 16.16 -10.41 0.61
CA ASN A 166 15.96 -9.58 -0.59
C ASN A 166 16.05 -10.34 -1.93
N LYS A 167 15.89 -11.67 -1.94
CA LYS A 167 15.96 -12.48 -3.17
C LYS A 167 14.61 -12.78 -3.81
N THR A 168 13.52 -12.53 -3.10
CA THR A 168 12.16 -12.72 -3.61
C THR A 168 11.38 -11.43 -3.49
N MET A 169 10.74 -11.01 -4.57
CA MET A 169 9.74 -9.95 -4.56
C MET A 169 8.36 -10.58 -4.51
N TYR A 170 7.51 -10.11 -3.61
CA TYR A 170 6.10 -10.47 -3.52
C TYR A 170 5.23 -9.35 -4.07
N TYR A 171 4.17 -9.70 -4.78
CA TYR A 171 3.28 -8.76 -5.44
C TYR A 171 1.86 -9.32 -5.53
N THR A 172 0.88 -8.53 -5.10
CA THR A 172 -0.54 -8.89 -5.13
C THR A 172 -1.26 -8.29 -6.34
N ASP A 173 -2.01 -9.11 -7.09
CA ASP A 173 -2.97 -8.64 -8.11
C ASP A 173 -4.36 -9.16 -7.76
N SER A 174 -5.17 -8.29 -7.15
CA SER A 174 -6.35 -8.67 -6.36
C SER A 174 -7.41 -9.45 -7.16
N PRO A 175 -7.82 -9.03 -8.37
CA PRO A 175 -8.82 -9.74 -9.16
C PRO A 175 -8.39 -11.14 -9.59
N THR A 176 -7.07 -11.41 -9.61
CA THR A 176 -6.55 -12.74 -9.92
C THR A 176 -6.61 -13.68 -8.71
N GLN A 177 -6.93 -13.17 -7.52
CA GLN A 177 -6.89 -13.88 -6.24
C GLN A 177 -5.50 -14.42 -5.88
N ASN A 178 -4.44 -13.88 -6.47
CA ASN A 178 -3.07 -14.36 -6.25
C ASN A 178 -2.16 -13.29 -5.66
N VAL A 179 -1.34 -13.75 -4.73
CA VAL A 179 -0.04 -13.16 -4.43
C VAL A 179 1.00 -13.91 -5.24
N PHE A 180 1.76 -13.20 -6.05
CA PHE A 180 2.86 -13.72 -6.84
C PHE A 180 4.19 -13.54 -6.10
N ALA A 181 5.11 -14.46 -6.33
CA ALA A 181 6.53 -14.31 -6.04
C ALA A 181 7.33 -14.24 -7.34
N PHE A 182 8.43 -13.51 -7.29
CA PHE A 182 9.41 -13.39 -8.35
C PHE A 182 10.80 -13.52 -7.76
N ASP A 183 11.73 -14.11 -8.50
CA ASP A 183 13.15 -14.01 -8.16
C ASP A 183 13.57 -12.56 -8.38
N TYR A 184 14.26 -11.97 -7.40
CA TYR A 184 14.62 -10.55 -7.37
C TYR A 184 16.13 -10.38 -7.37
N ASP A 185 16.63 -9.62 -8.35
CA ASP A 185 18.02 -9.22 -8.42
C ASP A 185 18.17 -7.85 -7.76
N VAL A 186 18.81 -7.80 -6.59
CA VAL A 186 18.93 -6.57 -5.79
C VAL A 186 19.71 -5.49 -6.53
N ASP A 187 20.76 -5.86 -7.27
CA ASP A 187 21.65 -4.87 -7.89
C ASP A 187 20.95 -4.13 -9.03
N SER A 188 20.31 -4.85 -9.94
CA SER A 188 19.61 -4.31 -11.11
C SER A 188 18.15 -3.93 -10.84
N GLY A 189 17.52 -4.55 -9.84
CA GLY A 189 16.09 -4.40 -9.54
C GLY A 189 15.18 -5.08 -10.54
N ALA A 190 15.76 -5.95 -11.37
CA ALA A 190 15.01 -6.82 -12.25
C ALA A 190 14.40 -7.97 -11.44
N PHE A 191 13.28 -8.48 -11.94
CA PHE A 191 12.66 -9.66 -11.38
C PHE A 191 12.20 -10.62 -12.49
N SER A 192 12.14 -11.90 -12.17
CA SER A 192 11.82 -12.96 -13.14
C SER A 192 11.15 -14.15 -12.44
N ASN A 193 10.85 -15.21 -13.20
CA ASN A 193 10.32 -16.47 -12.66
C ASN A 193 9.04 -16.28 -11.82
N LYS A 194 8.06 -15.57 -12.40
CA LYS A 194 6.73 -15.35 -11.81
C LYS A 194 6.10 -16.69 -11.43
N ARG A 195 5.71 -16.81 -10.16
CA ARG A 195 5.03 -17.99 -9.61
C ARG A 195 3.98 -17.55 -8.60
N VAL A 196 2.93 -18.35 -8.43
CA VAL A 196 1.96 -18.12 -7.35
C VAL A 196 2.64 -18.47 -6.02
N PHE A 197 2.67 -17.50 -5.10
CA PHE A 197 3.11 -17.70 -3.73
C PHE A 197 1.93 -18.13 -2.85
N TYR A 198 0.81 -17.43 -2.98
CA TYR A 198 -0.42 -17.72 -2.27
C TYR A 198 -1.62 -17.45 -3.17
N HIS A 199 -2.58 -18.37 -3.16
CA HIS A 199 -3.86 -18.23 -3.84
C HIS A 199 -4.96 -18.14 -2.79
N VAL A 200 -5.78 -17.09 -2.87
CA VAL A 200 -6.97 -16.94 -2.02
C VAL A 200 -8.05 -17.83 -2.59
N ASP A 201 -8.31 -18.97 -1.93
CA ASP A 201 -9.33 -19.91 -2.39
C ASP A 201 -10.75 -19.35 -2.27
N GLU A 202 -11.70 -19.98 -2.98
CA GLU A 202 -13.10 -19.58 -2.97
C GLU A 202 -13.74 -19.57 -1.57
N GLY A 203 -13.25 -20.42 -0.65
CA GLY A 203 -13.73 -20.52 0.72
C GLY A 203 -13.25 -19.37 1.63
N GLU A 204 -12.20 -18.65 1.22
CA GLU A 204 -11.78 -17.44 1.93
C GLU A 204 -12.76 -16.28 1.72
N HIS A 205 -13.53 -16.28 0.61
CA HIS A 205 -14.54 -15.28 0.28
C HIS A 205 -14.03 -13.83 0.27
N GLY A 206 -13.19 -13.46 -0.70
CA GLY A 206 -12.67 -12.10 -0.86
C GLY A 206 -11.54 -12.03 -1.88
N VAL A 207 -10.78 -10.94 -1.86
CA VAL A 207 -9.57 -10.77 -2.68
C VAL A 207 -8.37 -10.37 -1.81
N PRO A 208 -7.15 -10.81 -2.15
CA PRO A 208 -5.96 -10.34 -1.46
C PRO A 208 -5.75 -8.85 -1.74
N ASP A 209 -5.34 -8.10 -0.73
CA ASP A 209 -5.16 -6.64 -0.81
C ASP A 209 -3.71 -6.28 -0.41
N GLY A 210 -3.49 -5.27 0.43
CA GLY A 210 -2.18 -4.96 1.01
C GLY A 210 -1.62 -6.07 1.90
N HIS A 211 -0.29 -6.16 1.98
CA HIS A 211 0.42 -7.11 2.85
C HIS A 211 1.71 -6.56 3.45
N ALA A 212 2.12 -7.12 4.59
CA ALA A 212 3.39 -6.85 5.24
C ALA A 212 4.10 -8.15 5.62
N LEU A 213 5.44 -8.14 5.74
CA LEU A 213 6.20 -9.28 6.23
C LEU A 213 6.62 -9.10 7.68
N ASP A 214 6.71 -10.19 8.42
CA ASP A 214 7.37 -10.24 9.72
C ASP A 214 8.84 -10.69 9.62
N VAL A 215 9.58 -10.54 10.72
CA VAL A 215 10.99 -10.94 10.80
C VAL A 215 11.23 -12.44 10.62
N GLU A 216 10.19 -13.28 10.73
CA GLU A 216 10.25 -14.72 10.47
C GLU A 216 9.96 -15.06 8.99
N GLY A 217 9.69 -14.03 8.16
CA GLY A 217 9.39 -14.17 6.74
C GLY A 217 7.95 -14.57 6.45
N HIS A 218 7.04 -14.55 7.43
CA HIS A 218 5.63 -14.77 7.17
C HIS A 218 5.00 -13.49 6.63
N MET A 219 4.07 -13.67 5.70
CA MET A 219 3.27 -12.61 5.13
C MET A 219 1.96 -12.46 5.89
N TRP A 220 1.63 -11.24 6.26
CA TRP A 220 0.35 -10.83 6.81
C TRP A 220 -0.41 -10.10 5.71
N ILE A 221 -1.48 -10.70 5.20
CA ILE A 221 -2.22 -10.18 4.04
C ILE A 221 -3.69 -9.94 4.38
N SER A 222 -4.18 -8.75 4.07
CA SER A 222 -5.60 -8.41 4.15
C SER A 222 -6.37 -9.17 3.08
N ILE A 223 -7.51 -9.75 3.45
CA ILE A 223 -8.45 -10.33 2.51
C ILE A 223 -9.69 -9.43 2.47
N HIS A 224 -9.71 -8.52 1.51
CA HIS A 224 -10.77 -7.56 1.31
C HIS A 224 -12.08 -8.29 0.94
N GLY A 225 -13.18 -7.90 1.57
CA GLY A 225 -14.48 -8.56 1.46
C GLY A 225 -14.68 -9.74 2.42
N ALA A 226 -13.64 -10.15 3.16
CA ALA A 226 -13.65 -11.38 3.95
C ALA A 226 -13.48 -11.18 5.46
N ALA A 227 -13.37 -9.93 5.92
CA ALA A 227 -13.22 -9.57 7.33
C ALA A 227 -12.02 -10.21 8.05
N LYS A 228 -10.91 -10.42 7.34
CA LYS A 228 -9.74 -11.07 7.93
C LYS A 228 -8.41 -10.59 7.36
N VAL A 229 -7.37 -10.78 8.17
CA VAL A 229 -5.97 -10.78 7.75
C VAL A 229 -5.43 -12.19 7.96
N LEU A 230 -4.78 -12.76 6.94
CA LEU A 230 -4.16 -14.08 7.02
C LEU A 230 -2.66 -13.96 7.28
N ARG A 231 -2.11 -14.83 8.12
CA ARG A 231 -0.67 -15.07 8.23
C ARG A 231 -0.30 -16.27 7.37
N VAL A 232 0.55 -16.07 6.38
CA VAL A 232 1.00 -17.08 5.41
C VAL A 232 2.49 -17.31 5.59
N SER A 233 2.89 -18.57 5.77
CA SER A 233 4.29 -18.99 5.93
C SER A 233 5.12 -18.78 4.66
N PRO A 234 6.47 -18.74 4.76
CA PRO A 234 7.35 -18.70 3.60
C PRO A 234 7.13 -19.84 2.57
N ALA A 235 6.48 -20.92 2.99
CA ALA A 235 6.09 -22.04 2.13
C ALA A 235 4.73 -21.83 1.41
N GLY A 236 4.12 -20.64 1.51
CA GLY A 236 2.83 -20.34 0.89
C GLY A 236 1.62 -20.98 1.59
N LYS A 237 1.74 -21.31 2.88
CA LYS A 237 0.64 -21.93 3.66
C LYS A 237 0.08 -21.00 4.71
N LYS A 238 -1.24 -20.86 4.79
CA LYS A 238 -1.92 -20.20 5.91
C LYS A 238 -1.57 -20.88 7.23
N VAL A 239 -1.13 -20.11 8.21
CA VAL A 239 -0.76 -20.59 9.57
C VAL A 239 -1.56 -19.90 10.69
N ALA A 240 -2.12 -18.72 10.43
CA ALA A 240 -3.00 -18.04 11.38
C ALA A 240 -3.97 -17.09 10.64
N GLU A 241 -5.00 -16.62 11.35
CA GLU A 241 -5.91 -15.58 10.89
C GLU A 241 -6.27 -14.61 12.02
N ILE A 242 -6.47 -13.35 11.67
CA ILE A 242 -7.08 -12.31 12.51
C ILE A 242 -8.44 -11.99 11.91
N ARG A 243 -9.51 -12.04 12.71
CA ARG A 243 -10.85 -11.60 12.30
C ARG A 243 -11.12 -10.17 12.72
N LEU A 244 -11.72 -9.41 11.83
CA LEU A 244 -12.03 -7.99 12.01
C LEU A 244 -13.54 -7.75 12.00
N PRO A 245 -14.03 -6.71 12.70
CA PRO A 245 -15.45 -6.38 12.74
C PRO A 245 -15.87 -5.50 11.55
N THR A 246 -15.22 -5.66 10.40
CA THR A 246 -15.57 -5.08 9.10
C THR A 246 -15.08 -6.03 8.02
N ARG A 247 -15.78 -6.12 6.89
CA ARG A 247 -15.40 -6.98 5.77
C ARG A 247 -14.30 -6.40 4.91
N CYS A 248 -13.97 -5.13 5.03
CA CYS A 248 -13.13 -4.41 4.08
C CYS A 248 -11.76 -4.01 4.65
N PRO A 249 -10.96 -4.92 5.27
CA PRO A 249 -9.58 -4.59 5.58
C PRO A 249 -8.79 -4.44 4.27
N THR A 250 -7.86 -3.49 4.28
CA THR A 250 -7.15 -3.08 3.06
C THR A 250 -5.66 -3.38 3.17
N CYS A 251 -4.96 -2.83 4.16
CA CYS A 251 -3.52 -3.01 4.26
C CYS A 251 -3.06 -3.14 5.73
N PRO A 252 -2.26 -4.16 6.06
CA PRO A 252 -1.61 -4.28 7.35
C PRO A 252 -0.21 -3.64 7.34
N GLU A 253 0.17 -3.00 8.43
CA GLU A 253 1.51 -2.44 8.66
C GLU A 253 1.98 -2.73 10.09
N PHE A 254 3.25 -3.05 10.25
CA PHE A 254 3.83 -3.29 11.57
C PHE A 254 4.34 -1.99 12.21
N ALA A 255 4.06 -1.84 13.50
CA ALA A 255 4.79 -0.93 14.38
C ALA A 255 5.32 -1.71 15.58
N GLY A 256 6.58 -2.13 15.50
CA GLY A 256 7.13 -3.12 16.43
C GLY A 256 6.40 -4.47 16.30
N GLU A 257 5.81 -4.94 17.41
CA GLU A 257 5.04 -6.20 17.49
C GLU A 257 3.52 -6.02 17.31
N ASP A 258 3.09 -4.78 17.06
CA ASP A 258 1.70 -4.46 16.80
C ASP A 258 1.44 -4.38 15.30
N LEU A 259 0.38 -5.04 14.83
CA LEU A 259 -0.11 -4.96 13.47
C LEU A 259 -1.27 -3.95 13.41
N TYR A 260 -1.05 -2.86 12.69
CA TYR A 260 -2.06 -1.86 12.37
C TYR A 260 -2.71 -2.23 11.04
N ILE A 261 -4.04 -2.15 10.95
CA ILE A 261 -4.78 -2.62 9.77
C ILE A 261 -5.77 -1.53 9.36
N THR A 262 -5.54 -0.94 8.18
CA THR A 262 -6.49 0.00 7.57
C THR A 262 -7.70 -0.75 7.02
N SER A 263 -8.80 -0.03 6.81
CA SER A 263 -9.99 -0.56 6.16
C SER A 263 -10.67 0.49 5.28
N ALA A 264 -11.57 0.04 4.42
CA ALA A 264 -12.37 0.87 3.53
C ALA A 264 -13.84 0.88 3.91
N GLU A 265 -14.60 1.77 3.27
CA GLU A 265 -16.06 1.75 3.25
C GLU A 265 -16.60 0.42 2.69
N GLU A 266 -17.81 0.03 3.07
CA GLU A 266 -18.41 -1.24 2.64
C GLU A 266 -19.17 -0.99 1.34
N GLU A 267 -18.78 -1.70 0.29
CA GLU A 267 -19.34 -1.52 -1.06
C GLU A 267 -20.76 -2.10 -1.21
N MET A 268 -21.16 -3.02 -0.33
CA MET A 268 -22.50 -3.63 -0.34
C MET A 268 -23.20 -3.46 1.02
N PRO A 269 -23.51 -2.22 1.46
CA PRO A 269 -23.99 -1.94 2.81
C PRO A 269 -25.34 -2.59 3.13
N ASP A 270 -26.24 -2.70 2.15
CA ASP A 270 -27.54 -3.36 2.32
C ASP A 270 -27.41 -4.86 2.56
N LYS A 271 -26.39 -5.49 1.96
CA LYS A 271 -26.11 -6.93 2.11
C LYS A 271 -25.32 -7.23 3.38
N PHE A 272 -24.48 -6.30 3.81
CA PHE A 272 -23.58 -6.47 4.97
C PHE A 272 -23.66 -5.29 5.95
N PRO A 273 -24.83 -5.02 6.55
CA PRO A 273 -25.02 -3.86 7.42
C PRO A 273 -24.09 -3.89 8.64
N GLU A 274 -23.75 -5.07 9.18
CA GLU A 274 -22.82 -5.20 10.30
C GLU A 274 -21.40 -4.69 9.97
N SER A 275 -20.98 -4.80 8.70
CA SER A 275 -19.67 -4.32 8.22
C SER A 275 -19.57 -2.80 8.29
N THR A 276 -20.69 -2.11 8.00
CA THR A 276 -20.78 -0.63 7.97
C THR A 276 -20.52 0.02 9.31
N ARG A 277 -20.72 -0.69 10.43
CA ARG A 277 -20.57 -0.12 11.78
C ARG A 277 -19.15 0.36 12.07
N LEU A 278 -18.15 -0.31 11.50
CA LEU A 278 -16.72 -0.07 11.75
C LEU A 278 -15.89 -0.11 10.45
N HIS A 279 -16.54 0.06 9.29
CA HIS A 279 -15.85 0.25 8.03
C HIS A 279 -15.00 1.53 8.05
N GLY A 280 -13.98 1.62 7.20
CA GLY A 280 -13.11 2.80 7.13
C GLY A 280 -12.26 3.08 8.38
N SER A 281 -12.37 2.28 9.44
CA SER A 281 -11.64 2.45 10.69
C SER A 281 -10.22 1.87 10.62
N LEU A 282 -9.37 2.28 11.56
CA LEU A 282 -8.04 1.70 11.77
C LEU A 282 -8.08 0.73 12.95
N PHE A 283 -7.57 -0.48 12.77
CA PHE A 283 -7.48 -1.52 13.78
C PHE A 283 -6.04 -1.73 14.23
N LYS A 284 -5.87 -2.30 15.43
CA LYS A 284 -4.57 -2.68 16.00
C LYS A 284 -4.71 -4.04 16.67
N VAL A 285 -3.75 -4.93 16.41
CA VAL A 285 -3.64 -6.23 17.07
C VAL A 285 -2.18 -6.45 17.49
N HIS A 286 -1.95 -6.76 18.75
CA HIS A 286 -0.64 -7.21 19.20
C HIS A 286 -0.43 -8.67 18.76
N VAL A 287 0.54 -8.92 17.88
CA VAL A 287 0.74 -10.25 17.26
C VAL A 287 1.96 -10.99 17.81
N GLY A 288 2.76 -10.36 18.66
CA GLY A 288 3.90 -10.98 19.37
C GLY A 288 5.10 -11.32 18.47
N VAL A 289 5.14 -10.80 17.25
CA VAL A 289 6.26 -10.90 16.31
C VAL A 289 6.49 -9.53 15.67
N ARG A 290 7.75 -9.16 15.48
CA ARG A 290 8.10 -7.87 14.89
C ARG A 290 7.93 -7.87 13.37
N GLY A 291 7.58 -6.71 12.82
CA GLY A 291 7.63 -6.47 11.37
C GLY A 291 9.05 -6.53 10.81
N ALA A 292 9.16 -6.94 9.54
CA ALA A 292 10.40 -6.81 8.78
C ALA A 292 10.75 -5.32 8.56
N PRO A 293 12.05 -4.98 8.36
CA PRO A 293 12.45 -3.60 8.09
C PRO A 293 11.78 -3.02 6.84
N SER A 294 11.31 -1.78 6.93
CA SER A 294 10.89 -0.97 5.78
C SER A 294 12.07 -0.14 5.27
N TYR A 295 12.01 0.25 4.00
CA TYR A 295 13.07 1.03 3.35
C TYR A 295 12.58 2.41 2.95
N ARG A 296 13.52 3.35 2.82
CA ARG A 296 13.26 4.74 2.43
C ARG A 296 13.69 4.96 0.99
N PHE A 297 12.95 5.81 0.28
CA PHE A 297 13.30 6.19 -1.08
C PHE A 297 14.60 7.01 -1.06
N LYS A 298 15.55 6.63 -1.91
CA LYS A 298 16.77 7.43 -2.13
C LYS A 298 16.47 8.45 -3.20
N TYR A 299 16.45 9.72 -2.85
CA TYR A 299 16.15 10.80 -3.78
C TYR A 299 17.43 11.57 -4.13
N ASN A 300 17.93 11.41 -5.36
CA ASN A 300 19.10 12.14 -5.85
C ASN A 300 18.73 13.38 -6.69
N GLY A 301 17.45 13.73 -6.75
CA GLY A 301 17.00 14.97 -7.38
C GLY A 301 17.34 16.21 -6.55
N GLU A 302 17.14 17.39 -7.14
CA GLU A 302 17.24 18.64 -6.39
C GLU A 302 16.15 18.67 -5.29
N LYS A 303 16.58 18.76 -4.02
CA LYS A 303 15.65 18.85 -2.89
C LYS A 303 14.74 20.09 -3.08
N PRO A 304 13.42 19.97 -2.86
CA PRO A 304 12.46 21.05 -3.07
C PRO A 304 12.73 22.34 -2.31
#